data_AF-B1G7X0-F1
#
_entry.id   AF-B1G7X0-F1
#
_cell.length_a   1.000
_cell.length_b   1.000
_cell.length_c   1.000
_cell.angle_alpha   90.00
_cell.angle_beta   90.00
_cell.angle_gamma   90.00
#
_symmetry.space_group_name_H-M   'P 1'
#
loop_
_entity.id
_entity.type
_entity.pdbx_description
1 polymer ?
#
loop_
_entity_poly.entity_id
_entity_poly.type
_entity_poly.pdbx_seq_one_letter_code
_entity_poly.pdbx_strand_id
1 'polypeptide(L)'
;MLAMRTYQRGKHVDGCENLAVLEQVGLSRDEVEDMYRVMALASYEDRFMVPGTHREYAENLYDLKGGCGFSFGNGCSDGVGETSLFGGEKRRTIPIREQV
;
A
#
# COMPACT_ATOMS: atom_id res chain seq x y z
N MET A 1 18.62 -18.78 0.15
CA MET A 1 17.48 -19.41 0.88
C MET A 1 17.82 -20.72 1.58
N LEU A 2 18.49 -21.71 0.96
CA LEU A 2 18.85 -22.96 1.67
C LEU A 2 19.78 -22.72 2.87
N ALA A 3 20.77 -21.81 2.76
CA ALA A 3 21.65 -21.44 3.86
C ALA A 3 20.89 -20.99 5.12
N MET A 4 19.96 -20.03 4.99
CA MET A 4 19.06 -19.58 6.07
C MET A 4 18.27 -20.75 6.70
N ARG A 5 17.73 -21.67 5.89
CA ARG A 5 17.01 -22.85 6.40
C ARG A 5 17.92 -23.78 7.22
N THR A 6 19.12 -24.05 6.73
CA THR A 6 20.08 -24.94 7.42
C THR A 6 20.61 -24.30 8.70
N TYR A 7 20.94 -23.01 8.68
CA TYR A 7 21.34 -22.24 9.86
C TYR A 7 20.23 -22.21 10.92
N GLN A 8 19.01 -21.84 10.54
CA GLN A 8 17.89 -21.79 11.50
C GLN A 8 17.50 -23.20 11.99
N ARG A 9 17.66 -24.26 11.19
CA ARG A 9 17.53 -25.65 11.69
C ARG A 9 18.58 -25.96 12.76
N GLY A 10 19.85 -25.64 12.52
CA GLY A 10 20.92 -25.84 13.50
C GLY A 10 20.61 -25.12 14.82
N LYS A 11 20.20 -23.85 14.75
CA LYS A 11 19.84 -23.03 15.90
C LYS A 11 18.66 -23.59 16.71
N HIS A 12 17.58 -24.02 16.05
CA HIS A 12 16.33 -24.43 16.72
C HIS A 12 16.24 -25.92 17.06
N VAL A 13 16.92 -26.80 16.31
CA VAL A 13 16.83 -28.27 16.48
C VAL A 13 18.08 -28.82 17.13
N ASP A 14 19.25 -28.44 16.65
CA ASP A 14 20.54 -29.00 17.09
C ASP A 14 21.19 -28.14 18.20
N GLY A 15 20.61 -26.98 18.52
CA GLY A 15 21.07 -26.04 19.54
C GLY A 15 22.37 -25.30 19.22
N CYS A 16 22.79 -25.28 17.94
CA CYS A 16 24.09 -24.76 17.53
C CYS A 16 24.01 -23.76 16.36
N GLU A 17 24.74 -22.65 16.46
CA GLU A 17 24.80 -21.63 15.41
C GLU A 17 25.85 -22.02 14.36
N ASN A 18 25.41 -22.66 13.28
CA ASN A 18 26.28 -23.12 12.19
C ASN A 18 26.66 -21.98 11.22
N LEU A 19 27.62 -21.16 11.64
CA LEU A 19 28.10 -19.99 10.87
C LEU A 19 28.79 -20.37 9.55
N ALA A 20 29.42 -21.55 9.46
CA ALA A 20 30.11 -22.00 8.24
C ALA A 20 29.19 -22.07 7.01
N VAL A 21 27.88 -22.32 7.21
CA VAL A 21 26.87 -22.32 6.14
C VAL A 21 26.56 -20.90 5.66
N LEU A 22 26.75 -19.88 6.50
CA LEU A 22 26.57 -18.47 6.15
C LEU A 22 27.81 -17.93 5.41
N GLU A 23 29.00 -18.28 5.91
CA GLU A 23 30.28 -17.96 5.28
C GLU A 23 30.36 -18.48 3.83
N GLN A 24 29.89 -19.70 3.57
CA GLN A 24 29.81 -20.30 2.22
C GLN A 24 29.02 -19.46 1.21
N VAL A 25 28.07 -18.65 1.66
CA VAL A 25 27.24 -17.79 0.81
C VAL A 25 27.52 -16.29 1.01
N GLY A 26 28.56 -15.96 1.79
CA GLY A 26 28.95 -14.58 2.07
C GLY A 26 27.94 -13.77 2.90
N LEU A 27 27.09 -14.44 3.70
CA LEU A 27 26.13 -13.78 4.58
C LEU A 27 26.66 -13.67 6.01
N SER A 28 26.38 -12.56 6.66
CA SER A 28 26.53 -12.39 8.11
C SER A 28 25.37 -13.04 8.88
N ARG A 29 25.55 -13.17 10.20
CA ARG A 29 24.49 -13.60 11.12
C ARG A 29 23.30 -12.64 11.08
N ASP A 30 23.57 -11.34 11.16
CA ASP A 30 22.53 -10.31 11.30
C ASP A 30 21.64 -10.25 10.05
N GLU A 31 22.23 -10.29 8.85
CA GLU A 31 21.49 -10.38 7.58
C GLU A 31 20.56 -11.61 7.54
N VAL A 32 20.98 -12.74 8.10
CA VAL A 32 20.19 -13.99 8.10
C VAL A 32 19.06 -13.97 9.12
N GLU A 33 19.24 -13.31 10.26
CA GLU A 33 18.15 -13.06 11.21
C GLU A 33 17.14 -12.03 10.66
N ASP A 34 17.60 -10.96 9.98
CA ASP A 34 16.72 -10.00 9.30
C ASP A 34 15.95 -10.63 8.15
N MET A 35 16.61 -11.47 7.32
CA MET A 35 15.92 -12.30 6.32
C MET A 35 14.87 -13.21 6.97
N TYR A 36 15.18 -13.83 8.11
CA TYR A 36 14.23 -14.67 8.83
C TYR A 36 13.06 -13.86 9.38
N ARG A 37 13.30 -12.66 9.91
CA ARG A 37 12.25 -11.74 10.36
C ARG A 37 11.31 -11.38 9.21
N VAL A 38 11.83 -10.87 8.10
CA VAL A 38 11.01 -10.38 6.98
C VAL A 38 10.30 -11.52 6.25
N MET A 39 10.97 -12.68 6.07
CA MET A 39 10.47 -13.76 5.20
C MET A 39 9.78 -14.92 5.94
N ALA A 40 10.10 -15.18 7.21
CA ALA A 40 9.55 -16.30 7.97
C ALA A 40 8.59 -15.86 9.10
N LEU A 41 8.91 -14.80 9.84
CA LEU A 41 7.98 -14.21 10.80
C LEU A 41 6.94 -13.33 10.08
N ALA A 42 7.39 -12.51 9.13
CA ALA A 42 6.57 -11.78 8.17
C ALA A 42 5.36 -11.06 8.82
N SER A 43 5.64 -10.19 9.80
CA SER A 43 4.61 -9.39 10.47
C SER A 43 3.86 -8.48 9.48
N TYR A 44 2.74 -7.89 9.90
CA TYR A 44 1.88 -7.15 8.97
C TYR A 44 2.57 -5.86 8.49
N GLU A 45 3.19 -5.16 9.43
CA GLU A 45 3.95 -3.94 9.23
C GLU A 45 5.22 -4.15 8.37
N ASP A 46 5.92 -5.28 8.52
CA ASP A 46 7.09 -5.61 7.70
C ASP A 46 6.70 -6.11 6.29
N ARG A 47 5.47 -6.63 6.09
CA ARG A 47 4.97 -7.09 4.77
C ARG A 47 4.39 -5.98 3.89
N PHE A 48 3.75 -4.97 4.47
CA PHE A 48 2.93 -4.00 3.73
C PHE A 48 3.27 -2.55 4.06
N MET A 49 4.43 -2.10 3.60
CA MET A 49 4.83 -0.69 3.60
C MET A 49 4.21 0.03 2.38
N VAL A 50 2.89 0.28 2.44
CA VAL A 50 2.14 0.97 1.39
C VAL A 50 1.89 2.42 1.81
N PRO A 51 2.61 3.42 1.26
CA PRO A 51 2.38 4.83 1.58
C PRO A 51 1.05 5.32 1.00
N GLY A 52 0.48 6.36 1.63
CA GLY A 52 -0.69 7.06 1.08
C GLY A 52 -0.34 7.75 -0.24
N THR A 53 -1.24 7.66 -1.23
CA THR A 53 -1.01 8.20 -2.58
C THR A 53 -1.25 9.71 -2.71
N HIS A 54 -1.37 10.43 -1.58
CA HIS A 54 -1.44 11.89 -1.51
C HIS A 54 -2.38 12.56 -2.55
N ARG A 55 -3.61 12.02 -2.69
CA ARG A 55 -4.60 12.47 -3.69
C ARG A 55 -5.05 13.92 -3.51
N GLU A 56 -4.88 14.49 -2.31
CA GLU A 56 -5.17 15.88 -1.98
C GLU A 56 -4.48 16.92 -2.86
N TYR A 57 -3.33 16.60 -3.49
CA TYR A 57 -2.61 17.54 -4.35
C TYR A 57 -3.16 17.60 -5.79
N ALA A 58 -3.93 16.59 -6.22
CA ALA A 58 -4.40 16.46 -7.60
C ALA A 58 -5.90 16.74 -7.76
N GLU A 59 -6.70 16.52 -6.71
CA GLU A 59 -8.16 16.53 -6.79
C GLU A 59 -8.79 17.15 -5.53
N ASN A 60 -9.91 17.88 -5.68
CA ASN A 60 -10.70 18.36 -4.54
C ASN A 60 -11.34 17.17 -3.79
N LEU A 61 -10.72 16.74 -2.69
CA LEU A 61 -11.21 15.60 -1.90
C LEU A 61 -12.62 15.78 -1.33
N TYR A 62 -13.06 17.03 -1.09
CA TYR A 62 -14.42 17.33 -0.66
C TYR A 62 -15.45 17.00 -1.75
N ASP A 63 -15.17 17.39 -3.00
CA ASP A 63 -16.05 17.11 -4.15
C ASP A 63 -16.07 15.60 -4.46
N LEU A 64 -14.91 14.94 -4.43
CA LEU A 64 -14.79 13.49 -4.63
C LEU A 64 -15.55 12.68 -3.58
N LYS A 65 -15.44 13.05 -2.29
CA LYS A 65 -16.09 12.35 -1.18
C LYS A 65 -17.63 12.41 -1.25
N GLY A 66 -18.18 13.47 -1.86
CA GLY A 66 -19.63 13.63 -2.04
C GLY A 66 -20.16 13.18 -3.40
N GLY A 67 -19.35 13.25 -4.46
CA GLY A 67 -19.78 12.98 -5.84
C GLY A 67 -19.41 11.60 -6.37
N CYS A 68 -18.23 11.07 -6.02
CA CYS A 68 -17.72 9.87 -6.68
C CYS A 68 -18.31 8.57 -6.10
N GLY A 69 -18.88 7.75 -6.98
CA GLY A 69 -19.66 6.55 -6.65
C GLY A 69 -21.09 6.57 -7.20
N PHE A 70 -21.62 7.73 -7.59
CA PHE A 70 -22.93 7.86 -8.22
C PHE A 70 -22.81 7.96 -9.75
N SER A 71 -23.07 6.85 -10.45
CA SER A 71 -22.89 6.74 -11.91
C SER A 71 -24.00 7.37 -12.77
N PHE A 72 -24.80 8.29 -12.24
CA PHE A 72 -25.89 8.95 -12.96
C PHE A 72 -25.40 10.18 -13.77
N GLY A 73 -24.49 9.93 -14.72
CA GLY A 73 -23.90 10.93 -15.62
C GLY A 73 -22.66 11.63 -15.04
N ASN A 74 -21.48 11.31 -15.59
CA ASN A 74 -20.17 11.94 -15.33
C ASN A 74 -19.71 12.13 -13.85
N GLY A 75 -20.30 11.45 -12.87
CA GLY A 75 -20.06 11.69 -11.43
C GLY A 75 -18.62 11.57 -10.89
N CYS A 76 -17.69 10.94 -11.62
CA CYS A 76 -16.24 10.95 -11.30
C CYS A 76 -15.36 11.35 -12.50
N SER A 77 -15.94 11.84 -13.59
CA SER A 77 -15.22 12.10 -14.85
C SER A 77 -15.70 13.41 -15.46
N ASP A 78 -15.16 14.51 -14.92
CA ASP A 78 -15.17 15.76 -15.64
C ASP A 78 -14.17 15.66 -16.80
N GLY A 79 -14.69 15.32 -17.98
CA GLY A 79 -13.90 15.33 -19.21
C GLY A 79 -13.24 16.70 -19.43
N VAL A 80 -12.13 16.72 -20.16
CA VAL A 80 -11.22 17.88 -20.32
C VAL A 80 -11.79 19.10 -21.08
N GLY A 81 -13.12 19.20 -21.25
CA GLY A 81 -13.80 20.33 -21.88
C GLY A 81 -15.03 20.77 -21.08
N GLU A 82 -15.29 22.08 -21.06
CA GLU A 82 -16.41 22.67 -20.30
C GLU A 82 -17.79 22.35 -20.91
N THR A 83 -17.84 22.11 -22.23
CA THR A 83 -19.09 21.91 -22.99
C THR A 83 -19.53 20.44 -23.00
N SER A 84 -20.71 20.15 -22.47
CA SER A 84 -21.35 18.82 -22.58
C SER A 84 -22.11 18.67 -23.91
N LEU A 85 -21.81 17.63 -24.68
CA LEU A 85 -22.54 17.27 -25.91
C LEU A 85 -24.03 16.95 -25.66
N PHE A 86 -24.41 16.65 -24.42
CA PHE A 86 -25.78 16.29 -24.04
C PHE A 86 -26.55 17.44 -23.38
N GLY A 87 -26.03 18.67 -23.39
CA GLY A 87 -26.75 19.89 -22.98
C GLY A 87 -27.14 19.98 -21.50
N GLY A 88 -26.72 19.04 -20.65
CA GLY A 88 -26.97 19.08 -19.22
C GLY A 88 -25.95 19.94 -18.47
N GLU A 89 -26.43 20.88 -17.65
CA GLU A 89 -25.59 21.58 -16.68
C GLU A 89 -25.01 20.61 -15.63
N LYS A 90 -23.77 20.87 -15.20
CA LYS A 90 -23.12 20.11 -14.11
C LYS A 90 -23.88 20.33 -12.79
N ARG A 91 -24.71 19.36 -12.39
CA ARG A 91 -25.40 19.39 -11.10
C ARG A 91 -24.41 19.26 -9.93
N ARG A 92 -24.04 20.40 -9.34
CA ARG A 92 -23.24 20.47 -8.11
C ARG A 92 -24.09 20.16 -6.88
N THR A 93 -23.93 18.95 -6.36
CA THR A 93 -24.50 18.43 -5.10
C THR A 93 -23.77 19.03 -3.89
N ILE A 94 -24.34 19.79 -2.95
CA ILE A 94 -25.68 20.38 -2.76
C ILE A 94 -25.47 21.80 -2.14
N PRO A 95 -26.25 22.84 -2.48
CA PRO A 95 -26.19 24.11 -1.77
C PRO A 95 -26.81 24.00 -0.37
N ILE A 96 -25.99 23.93 0.67
CA ILE A 96 -26.46 24.07 2.05
C ILE A 96 -26.92 25.52 2.25
N ARG A 97 -28.23 25.73 2.37
CA ARG A 97 -28.79 27.00 2.86
C ARG A 97 -28.92 26.90 4.37
N GLU A 98 -28.03 27.57 5.07
CA GLU A 98 -28.23 27.90 6.49
C GLU A 98 -29.44 28.86 6.59
N GLN A 99 -30.40 28.54 7.45
CA GLN A 99 -31.52 29.43 7.76
C GLN A 99 -31.17 30.24 9.01
N VAL A 100 -31.25 31.55 8.88
CA VAL A 100 -31.34 32.53 9.97
C VAL A 100 -32.56 33.40 9.70
#